data_AF-A0A090ZIB0-F1
#
_entry.id   AF-A0A090ZIB0-F1
#
_cell.length_a   1.000
_cell.length_b   1.000
_cell.length_c   1.000
_cell.angle_alpha   90.00
_cell.angle_beta   90.00
_cell.angle_gamma   90.00
#
_symmetry.space_group_name_H-M   'P 1'
#
loop_
_entity.id
_entity.type
_entity.pdbx_description
1 polymer ?
#
loop_
_entity_poly.entity_id
_entity_poly.type
_entity_poly.pdbx_seq_one_letter_code
_entity_poly.pdbx_strand_id
1 'polypeptide(L)'
;MASNTPNLNLLKKDPATDGNDTFNIQTMLNDNWDKIDAAVGEVREELKDINVPDASLTQKGIVQLSSATDSTAEDRAATPKAVKSAYDAATAAQITANAANTAAAGAQNTANAALTTSGTAESNAKNASIPRAMRFTGDLNGVTENGFYDGANMANAPSADWYYVEHMSHSQDPGNWRLQRATNFYDGVTYWRQLRAGTWTAWQTWGGNMPVIVSGNTVQYTQPTEYSFTKQTQNAYLLVGKFIPKGIGQLKIQAEVWGDTAAGLYVSAFPIDAITYTYGLIDWTTPLGTVINFNPPLLTGVFRSSSSGIVNVNVRHPIFLFLGTGTINTNMTIYVKNITVQYDVIN
;
A
#
# COMPACT_ATOMS: atom_id res chain seq x y z
N MET A 1 -68.44 22.76 -109.41
CA MET A 1 -68.80 23.72 -108.35
C MET A 1 -67.64 23.90 -107.39
N ALA A 2 -67.43 25.12 -106.88
CA ALA A 2 -66.44 25.39 -105.84
C ALA A 2 -66.77 24.65 -104.52
N SER A 3 -65.74 24.24 -103.78
CA SER A 3 -65.86 23.50 -102.51
C SER A 3 -64.70 23.84 -101.58
N ASN A 4 -64.73 23.44 -100.31
CA ASN A 4 -63.61 23.64 -99.39
C ASN A 4 -62.93 22.31 -99.04
N THR A 5 -61.63 22.37 -98.75
CA THR A 5 -60.92 21.23 -98.18
C THR A 5 -61.38 20.96 -96.74
N PRO A 6 -61.39 19.70 -96.28
CA PRO A 6 -62.03 19.32 -95.02
C PRO A 6 -61.31 19.77 -93.74
N ASN A 7 -59.97 19.87 -93.72
CA ASN A 7 -59.20 20.10 -92.49
C ASN A 7 -58.84 21.58 -92.24
N LEU A 8 -58.54 22.31 -93.31
CA LEU A 8 -58.07 23.69 -93.34
C LEU A 8 -59.10 24.65 -93.94
N ASN A 9 -60.20 24.14 -94.47
CA ASN A 9 -61.28 24.93 -95.06
C ASN A 9 -60.78 25.84 -96.21
N LEU A 10 -59.85 25.35 -97.03
CA LEU A 10 -59.28 26.09 -98.18
C LEU A 10 -60.24 26.02 -99.38
N LEU A 11 -60.55 27.15 -100.01
CA LEU A 11 -61.58 27.27 -101.06
C LEU A 11 -61.11 26.77 -102.43
N LYS A 12 -61.44 25.53 -102.81
CA LYS A 12 -61.27 24.99 -104.17
C LYS A 12 -62.19 25.67 -105.19
N LYS A 13 -61.61 26.14 -106.29
CA LYS A 13 -62.34 26.82 -107.39
C LYS A 13 -62.88 25.83 -108.41
N ASP A 14 -63.95 26.22 -109.12
CA ASP A 14 -64.62 25.37 -110.11
C ASP A 14 -63.80 25.24 -111.41
N PRO A 15 -63.27 24.05 -111.75
CA PRO A 15 -62.44 23.88 -112.94
C PRO A 15 -63.18 24.13 -114.25
N ALA A 16 -64.52 24.04 -114.27
CA ALA A 16 -65.32 24.28 -115.48
C ALA A 16 -65.29 25.73 -115.97
N THR A 17 -64.80 26.67 -115.15
CA THR A 17 -64.63 28.09 -115.49
C THR A 17 -63.20 28.45 -115.93
N ASP A 18 -62.31 27.46 -115.99
CA ASP A 18 -60.90 27.63 -116.29
C ASP A 18 -60.63 27.57 -117.80
N GLY A 19 -60.14 28.67 -118.38
CA GLY A 19 -59.88 28.82 -119.81
C GLY A 19 -58.59 28.08 -120.22
N ASN A 20 -58.69 27.20 -121.22
CA ASN A 20 -57.83 26.05 -121.45
C ASN A 20 -56.33 26.26 -121.77
N ASP A 21 -55.71 27.44 -121.66
CA ASP A 21 -54.38 27.64 -122.27
C ASP A 21 -53.27 28.30 -121.42
N THR A 22 -53.42 28.54 -120.11
CA THR A 22 -52.26 29.09 -119.35
C THR A 22 -52.14 28.77 -117.87
N PHE A 23 -53.23 28.50 -117.14
CA PHE A 23 -53.15 28.13 -115.72
C PHE A 23 -54.22 27.11 -115.36
N ASN A 24 -53.86 25.84 -115.27
CA ASN A 24 -54.78 24.79 -114.85
C ASN A 24 -55.02 24.89 -113.33
N ILE A 25 -56.16 25.47 -112.93
CA ILE A 25 -56.57 25.71 -111.53
C ILE A 25 -56.67 24.40 -110.75
N GLN A 26 -57.02 23.30 -111.41
CA GLN A 26 -57.06 21.99 -110.76
C GLN A 26 -55.67 21.57 -110.32
N THR A 27 -54.70 21.52 -111.25
CA THR A 27 -53.36 20.99 -110.94
C THR A 27 -52.47 21.98 -110.19
N MET A 28 -52.60 23.27 -110.48
CA MET A 28 -51.72 24.31 -109.93
C MET A 28 -52.19 24.85 -108.57
N LEU A 29 -53.45 24.61 -108.18
CA LEU A 29 -54.04 25.21 -106.98
C LEU A 29 -54.94 24.24 -106.19
N ASN A 30 -56.00 23.66 -106.77
CA ASN A 30 -56.89 22.76 -106.03
C ASN A 30 -56.15 21.48 -105.53
N ASP A 31 -55.35 20.85 -106.39
CA ASP A 31 -54.56 19.66 -106.06
C ASP A 31 -53.50 19.97 -104.99
N ASN A 32 -52.90 21.17 -105.04
CA ASN A 32 -51.93 21.60 -104.04
C ASN A 32 -52.61 21.89 -102.69
N TRP A 33 -53.84 22.43 -102.69
CA TRP A 33 -54.63 22.58 -101.47
C TRP A 33 -55.08 21.24 -100.90
N ASP A 34 -55.52 20.30 -101.72
CA ASP A 34 -55.86 18.94 -101.26
C ASP A 34 -54.62 18.26 -100.65
N LYS A 35 -53.43 18.43 -101.23
CA LYS A 35 -52.16 17.93 -100.65
C LYS A 35 -51.80 18.58 -99.32
N ILE A 36 -51.90 19.91 -99.21
CA ILE A 36 -51.59 20.64 -97.96
C ILE A 36 -52.60 20.32 -96.87
N ASP A 37 -53.89 20.25 -97.23
CA ASP A 37 -54.97 19.92 -96.30
C ASP A 37 -54.85 18.51 -95.76
N ALA A 38 -54.55 17.54 -96.63
CA ALA A 38 -54.28 16.17 -96.22
C ALA A 38 -53.06 16.11 -95.30
N ALA A 39 -51.94 16.72 -95.68
CA ALA A 39 -50.71 16.71 -94.88
C ALA A 39 -50.89 17.37 -93.50
N VAL A 40 -51.59 18.50 -93.41
CA VAL A 40 -51.84 19.17 -92.12
C VAL A 40 -52.92 18.44 -91.31
N GLY A 41 -53.90 17.82 -91.96
CA GLY A 41 -54.86 16.92 -91.31
C GLY A 41 -54.16 15.74 -90.63
N GLU A 42 -53.25 15.07 -91.34
CA GLU A 42 -52.43 13.99 -90.82
C GLU A 42 -51.57 14.44 -89.62
N VAL A 43 -50.86 15.57 -89.73
CA VAL A 43 -50.05 16.12 -88.63
C VAL A 43 -50.91 16.49 -87.41
N ARG A 44 -52.12 17.01 -87.61
CA ARG A 44 -53.03 17.34 -86.49
C ARG A 44 -53.50 16.10 -85.75
N GLU A 45 -53.87 15.05 -86.47
CA GLU A 45 -54.25 13.79 -85.83
C GLU A 45 -53.04 13.12 -85.15
N GLU A 46 -51.83 13.22 -85.72
CA GLU A 46 -50.60 12.70 -85.08
C GLU A 46 -50.25 13.46 -83.79
N LEU A 47 -50.36 14.79 -83.77
CA LEU A 47 -50.06 15.61 -82.59
C LEU A 47 -51.10 15.45 -81.46
N LYS A 48 -52.34 15.13 -81.80
CA LYS A 48 -53.45 14.98 -80.85
C LYS A 48 -53.21 13.89 -79.81
N ASP A 49 -52.44 12.86 -80.17
CA ASP A 49 -52.17 11.70 -79.33
C ASP A 49 -50.79 11.72 -78.66
N ILE A 50 -50.09 12.87 -78.67
CA ILE A 50 -48.85 13.02 -77.89
C ILE A 50 -49.19 13.08 -76.40
N ASN A 51 -49.04 11.94 -75.71
CA ASN A 51 -49.13 11.82 -74.27
C ASN A 51 -47.75 11.55 -73.66
N VAL A 52 -47.29 12.42 -72.77
CA VAL A 52 -46.08 12.18 -71.97
C VAL A 52 -46.54 11.72 -70.58
N PRO A 53 -46.27 10.45 -70.20
CA PRO A 53 -46.69 9.93 -68.91
C PRO A 53 -45.93 10.59 -67.75
N ASP A 54 -46.43 10.43 -66.53
CA ASP A 54 -45.67 10.77 -65.33
C ASP A 54 -44.46 9.85 -65.17
N ALA A 55 -43.36 10.37 -64.63
CA ALA A 55 -42.19 9.55 -64.42
C ALA A 55 -42.39 8.60 -63.23
N SER A 56 -41.77 7.43 -63.32
CA SER A 56 -41.63 6.48 -62.22
C SER A 56 -40.19 5.96 -62.20
N LEU A 57 -39.88 5.08 -61.23
CA LEU A 57 -38.57 4.42 -61.17
C LEU A 57 -38.27 3.56 -62.41
N THR A 58 -39.29 3.19 -63.20
CA THR A 58 -39.16 2.32 -64.37
C THR A 58 -39.66 2.96 -65.67
N GLN A 59 -40.37 4.09 -65.60
CA GLN A 59 -40.92 4.81 -66.74
C GLN A 59 -40.40 6.24 -66.77
N LYS A 60 -39.86 6.68 -67.91
CA LYS A 60 -39.50 8.08 -68.11
C LYS A 60 -40.77 8.91 -68.29
N GLY A 61 -40.80 10.12 -67.74
CA GLY A 61 -41.98 10.98 -67.80
C GLY A 61 -41.76 12.37 -67.20
N ILE A 62 -42.86 13.10 -66.97
CA ILE A 62 -42.86 14.41 -66.31
C ILE A 62 -42.76 14.21 -64.79
N VAL A 63 -42.04 15.11 -64.08
CA VAL A 63 -41.93 15.09 -62.62
C VAL A 63 -42.22 16.45 -62.02
N GLN A 64 -42.81 16.47 -60.83
CA GLN A 64 -42.90 17.68 -60.01
C GLN A 64 -41.69 17.78 -59.07
N LEU A 65 -41.13 18.97 -58.91
CA LEU A 65 -39.97 19.20 -58.05
C LEU A 65 -40.41 19.63 -56.64
N SER A 66 -39.66 19.19 -55.62
CA SER A 66 -39.83 19.64 -54.23
C SER A 66 -38.52 20.11 -53.61
N SER A 67 -38.60 21.16 -52.79
CA SER A 67 -37.49 21.66 -51.97
C SER A 67 -37.60 21.28 -50.49
N ALA A 68 -38.61 20.49 -50.10
CA ALA A 68 -38.73 19.99 -48.73
C ALA A 68 -37.63 18.96 -48.42
N THR A 69 -37.08 18.98 -47.20
CA THR A 69 -36.02 18.07 -46.74
C THR A 69 -36.54 16.93 -45.85
N ASP A 70 -37.82 16.96 -45.52
CA ASP A 70 -38.55 16.06 -44.62
C ASP A 70 -39.83 15.51 -45.27
N SER A 71 -39.99 15.70 -46.58
CA SER A 71 -41.15 15.23 -47.33
C SER A 71 -41.16 13.71 -47.41
N THR A 72 -42.33 13.12 -47.16
CA THR A 72 -42.60 11.68 -47.35
C THR A 72 -43.16 11.35 -48.74
N ALA A 73 -43.32 12.35 -49.61
CA ALA A 73 -43.85 12.16 -50.97
C ALA A 73 -42.85 11.42 -51.87
N GLU A 74 -43.33 10.38 -52.56
CA GLU A 74 -42.55 9.54 -53.48
C GLU A 74 -42.75 9.89 -54.96
N ASP A 75 -43.71 10.78 -55.27
CA ASP A 75 -44.08 11.23 -56.61
C ASP A 75 -43.37 12.52 -57.05
N ARG A 76 -42.41 13.01 -56.25
CA ARG A 76 -41.68 14.26 -56.50
C ARG A 76 -40.18 14.07 -56.48
N ALA A 77 -39.49 14.74 -57.40
CA ALA A 77 -38.04 14.75 -57.43
C ALA A 77 -37.47 15.83 -56.48
N ALA A 78 -36.41 15.50 -55.76
CA ALA A 78 -35.69 16.44 -54.92
C ALA A 78 -34.94 17.47 -55.78
N THR A 79 -34.99 18.74 -55.35
CA THR A 79 -34.18 19.81 -55.95
C THR A 79 -32.75 19.84 -55.38
N PRO A 80 -31.76 20.41 -56.10
CA PRO A 80 -30.43 20.66 -55.54
C PRO A 80 -30.45 21.46 -54.23
N LYS A 81 -31.45 22.35 -54.07
CA LYS A 81 -31.67 23.10 -52.83
C LYS A 81 -31.98 22.17 -51.64
N ALA A 82 -32.90 21.22 -51.80
CA ALA A 82 -33.23 20.25 -50.74
C ALA A 82 -31.99 19.43 -50.34
N VAL A 83 -31.25 18.91 -51.34
CA VAL A 83 -30.03 18.11 -51.09
C VAL A 83 -28.98 18.94 -50.35
N LYS A 84 -28.77 20.19 -50.76
CA LYS A 84 -27.83 21.10 -50.09
C LYS A 84 -28.24 21.38 -48.64
N SER A 85 -29.52 21.69 -48.40
CA SER A 85 -30.02 21.93 -47.04
C SER A 85 -29.88 20.70 -46.13
N ALA A 86 -30.15 19.50 -46.64
CA ALA A 86 -29.93 18.26 -45.88
C ALA A 86 -28.45 18.00 -45.57
N TYR A 87 -27.56 18.25 -46.54
CA TYR A 87 -26.12 18.13 -46.36
C TYR A 87 -25.57 19.10 -45.32
N ASP A 88 -26.01 20.37 -45.36
CA ASP A 88 -25.59 21.39 -44.42
C ASP A 88 -26.07 21.05 -42.99
N ALA A 89 -27.30 20.54 -42.84
CA ALA A 89 -27.83 20.07 -41.56
C ALA A 89 -27.02 18.88 -41.00
N ALA A 90 -26.70 17.89 -41.85
CA ALA A 90 -25.87 16.74 -41.47
C ALA A 90 -24.46 17.17 -41.04
N THR A 91 -23.87 18.13 -41.76
CA THR A 91 -22.55 18.71 -41.43
C THR A 91 -22.59 19.41 -40.07
N ALA A 92 -23.62 20.21 -39.78
CA ALA A 92 -23.78 20.87 -38.50
C ALA A 92 -23.97 19.88 -37.34
N ALA A 93 -24.73 18.81 -37.55
CA ALA A 93 -24.90 17.74 -36.57
C ALA A 93 -23.57 17.02 -36.28
N GLN A 94 -22.78 16.73 -37.31
CA GLN A 94 -21.45 16.10 -37.16
C GLN A 94 -20.49 16.98 -36.38
N ILE A 95 -20.47 18.29 -36.64
CA ILE A 95 -19.65 19.26 -35.87
C ILE A 95 -20.06 19.24 -34.40
N THR A 96 -21.36 19.27 -34.13
CA THR A 96 -21.90 19.24 -32.75
C THR A 96 -21.53 17.95 -32.03
N ALA A 97 -21.64 16.79 -32.69
CA ALA A 97 -21.26 15.50 -32.14
C ALA A 97 -19.76 15.43 -31.83
N ASN A 98 -18.90 15.95 -32.72
CA ASN A 98 -17.46 16.00 -32.50
C ASN A 98 -17.07 16.91 -31.33
N ALA A 99 -17.75 18.05 -31.18
CA ALA A 99 -17.56 18.94 -30.04
C ALA A 99 -17.98 18.24 -28.73
N ALA A 100 -19.11 17.53 -28.73
CA ALA A 100 -19.57 16.76 -27.58
C ALA A 100 -18.58 15.66 -27.18
N ASN A 101 -18.05 14.90 -28.16
CA ASN A 101 -17.03 13.87 -27.91
C ASN A 101 -15.75 14.46 -27.32
N THR A 102 -15.32 15.63 -27.82
CA THR A 102 -14.15 16.34 -27.30
C THR A 102 -14.36 16.80 -25.86
N ALA A 103 -15.53 17.36 -25.55
CA ALA A 103 -15.89 17.76 -24.19
C ALA A 103 -15.96 16.56 -23.23
N ALA A 104 -16.51 15.43 -23.68
CA ALA A 104 -16.57 14.20 -22.91
C ALA A 104 -15.17 13.66 -22.57
N ALA A 105 -14.25 13.66 -23.54
CA ALA A 105 -12.86 13.28 -23.31
C ALA A 105 -12.17 14.22 -22.30
N GLY A 106 -12.42 15.54 -22.39
CA GLY A 106 -11.92 16.52 -21.43
C GLY A 106 -12.44 16.28 -20.00
N ALA A 107 -13.72 15.97 -19.87
CA ALA A 107 -14.34 15.62 -18.59
C ALA A 107 -13.74 14.33 -18.00
N GLN A 108 -13.51 13.30 -18.82
CA GLN A 108 -12.90 12.06 -18.40
C GLN A 108 -11.46 12.27 -17.90
N ASN A 109 -10.67 13.08 -18.60
CA ASN A 109 -9.31 13.42 -18.18
C ASN A 109 -9.31 14.15 -16.83
N THR A 110 -10.24 15.08 -16.63
CA THR A 110 -10.41 15.80 -15.36
C THR A 110 -10.79 14.86 -14.22
N ALA A 111 -11.71 13.91 -14.47
CA ALA A 111 -12.12 12.91 -13.49
C ALA A 111 -10.95 11.96 -13.12
N ASN A 112 -10.17 11.50 -14.10
CA ASN A 112 -9.00 10.68 -13.87
C ASN A 112 -7.95 11.41 -13.02
N ALA A 113 -7.67 12.67 -13.33
CA ALA A 113 -6.76 13.50 -12.54
C ALA A 113 -7.23 13.64 -11.09
N ALA A 114 -8.53 13.91 -10.88
CA ALA A 114 -9.11 14.01 -9.55
C ALA A 114 -9.00 12.70 -8.76
N LEU A 115 -9.20 11.55 -9.40
CA LEU A 115 -9.03 10.23 -8.77
C LEU A 115 -7.58 10.00 -8.32
N THR A 116 -6.59 10.33 -9.16
CA THR A 116 -5.17 10.24 -8.81
C THR A 116 -4.82 11.15 -7.63
N THR A 117 -5.30 12.39 -7.64
CA THR A 117 -5.10 13.33 -6.52
C THR A 117 -5.74 12.80 -5.24
N SER A 118 -6.95 12.25 -5.31
CA SER A 118 -7.63 11.64 -4.17
C SER A 118 -6.83 10.48 -3.58
N GLY A 119 -6.32 9.57 -4.42
CA GLY A 119 -5.47 8.47 -3.95
C GLY A 119 -4.18 8.95 -3.27
N THR A 120 -3.55 9.99 -3.81
CA THR A 120 -2.39 10.63 -3.18
C THR A 120 -2.76 11.26 -1.83
N ALA A 121 -3.88 11.98 -1.77
CA ALA A 121 -4.36 12.61 -0.54
C ALA A 121 -4.66 11.57 0.55
N GLU A 122 -5.29 10.44 0.19
CA GLU A 122 -5.53 9.32 1.10
C GLU A 122 -4.23 8.73 1.64
N SER A 123 -3.22 8.51 0.77
CA SER A 123 -1.90 8.03 1.17
C SER A 123 -1.21 8.99 2.14
N ASN A 124 -1.26 10.30 1.84
CA ASN A 124 -0.70 11.33 2.71
C ASN A 124 -1.40 11.39 4.06
N ALA A 125 -2.73 11.26 4.10
CA ALA A 125 -3.50 11.21 5.34
C ALA A 125 -3.15 9.98 6.18
N LYS A 126 -3.01 8.80 5.54
CA LYS A 126 -2.56 7.58 6.21
C LYS A 126 -1.16 7.74 6.78
N ASN A 127 -0.22 8.29 6.02
CA ASN A 127 1.16 8.53 6.45
C ASN A 127 1.25 9.56 7.59
N ALA A 128 0.42 10.61 7.56
CA ALA A 128 0.34 11.61 8.62
C ALA A 128 -0.26 11.04 9.92
N SER A 129 -1.11 10.01 9.83
CA SER A 129 -1.72 9.34 10.98
C SER A 129 -0.76 8.36 11.67
N ILE A 130 0.38 8.03 11.06
CA ILE A 130 1.41 7.18 11.69
C ILE A 130 2.25 8.07 12.61
N PRO A 131 2.23 7.83 13.94
CA PRO A 131 3.08 8.58 14.86
C PRO A 131 4.54 8.42 14.48
N ARG A 132 5.25 9.54 14.38
CA ARG A 132 6.68 9.61 14.10
C ARG A 132 7.36 10.40 15.22
N ALA A 133 8.61 10.07 15.51
CA ALA A 133 9.38 10.77 16.52
C ALA A 133 9.54 12.25 16.14
N MET A 134 9.28 13.15 17.09
CA MET A 134 9.49 14.58 16.96
C MET A 134 10.91 14.93 17.40
N ARG A 135 11.62 15.69 16.55
CA ARG A 135 12.96 16.14 16.88
C ARG A 135 12.95 16.98 18.17
N PHE A 136 13.75 16.60 19.14
CA PHE A 136 13.85 17.25 20.45
C PHE A 136 15.30 17.52 20.82
N THR A 137 15.58 18.74 21.30
CA THR A 137 16.92 19.19 21.69
C THR A 137 16.92 19.83 23.09
N GLY A 138 15.82 19.71 23.83
CA GLY A 138 15.63 20.31 25.15
C GLY A 138 15.97 19.38 26.31
N ASP A 139 15.41 19.71 27.47
CA ASP A 139 15.49 18.89 28.69
C ASP A 139 14.35 17.86 28.74
N LEU A 140 14.71 16.58 28.83
CA LEU A 140 13.75 15.48 28.93
C LEU A 140 12.90 15.55 30.20
N ASN A 141 13.35 16.23 31.26
CA ASN A 141 12.53 16.45 32.46
C ASN A 141 11.38 17.43 32.19
N GLY A 142 11.54 18.34 31.21
CA GLY A 142 10.57 19.36 30.82
C GLY A 142 9.50 18.87 29.84
N VAL A 143 9.66 17.66 29.28
CA VAL A 143 8.65 17.07 28.37
C VAL A 143 7.38 16.78 29.16
N THR A 144 6.26 17.33 28.68
CA THR A 144 4.92 17.21 29.28
C THR A 144 3.92 16.56 28.32
N GLU A 145 4.13 16.74 27.02
CA GLU A 145 3.27 16.17 25.99
C GLU A 145 3.55 14.67 25.81
N ASN A 146 2.48 13.89 25.64
CA ASN A 146 2.60 12.48 25.30
C ASN A 146 3.07 12.33 23.86
N GLY A 147 4.03 11.45 23.63
CA GLY A 147 4.49 11.22 22.26
C GLY A 147 5.82 10.51 22.16
N PHE A 148 6.34 10.57 20.94
CA PHE A 148 7.60 10.01 20.51
C PHE A 148 8.53 11.14 20.13
N TYR A 149 9.77 11.08 20.58
CA TYR A 149 10.79 12.11 20.39
C TYR A 149 12.10 11.49 19.92
N ASP A 150 12.93 12.24 19.22
CA ASP A 150 14.29 11.82 18.88
C ASP A 150 15.28 12.97 19.03
N GLY A 151 16.49 12.68 19.49
CA GLY A 151 17.41 13.73 19.89
C GLY A 151 18.80 13.22 20.19
N ALA A 152 19.79 14.09 20.07
CA ALA A 152 21.11 13.91 20.67
C ALA A 152 21.41 15.07 21.61
N ASN A 153 22.30 14.87 22.57
CA ASN A 153 22.64 15.88 23.58
C ASN A 153 21.42 16.45 24.34
N MET A 154 20.35 15.65 24.49
CA MET A 154 19.18 16.07 25.26
C MET A 154 19.54 16.11 26.75
N ALA A 155 19.21 17.20 27.44
CA ALA A 155 19.48 17.29 28.87
C ALA A 155 18.66 16.22 29.62
N ASN A 156 19.27 15.64 30.66
CA ASN A 156 18.72 14.53 31.43
C ASN A 156 18.40 13.25 30.62
N ALA A 157 19.01 13.05 29.45
CA ALA A 157 19.09 11.75 28.78
C ALA A 157 20.13 10.82 29.45
N PRO A 158 20.13 9.50 29.17
CA PRO A 158 21.12 8.58 29.72
C PRO A 158 22.57 8.92 29.34
N SER A 159 22.79 9.44 28.13
CA SER A 159 24.08 9.95 27.63
C SER A 159 23.85 11.04 26.57
N ALA A 160 24.93 11.55 25.97
CA ALA A 160 24.89 12.52 24.89
C ALA A 160 24.53 11.93 23.50
N ASP A 161 24.37 10.61 23.41
CA ASP A 161 24.11 9.89 22.16
C ASP A 161 22.73 10.19 21.57
N TRP A 162 22.46 9.61 20.41
CA TRP A 162 21.15 9.67 19.77
C TRP A 162 20.18 8.69 20.40
N TYR A 163 19.03 9.18 20.85
CA TYR A 163 17.97 8.37 21.44
C TYR A 163 16.64 8.58 20.74
N TYR A 164 15.87 7.50 20.61
CA TYR A 164 14.43 7.52 20.44
C TYR A 164 13.79 7.48 21.83
N VAL A 165 12.92 8.44 22.14
CA VAL A 165 12.33 8.62 23.46
C VAL A 165 10.82 8.54 23.36
N GLU A 166 10.22 7.67 24.17
CA GLU A 166 8.78 7.62 24.38
C GLU A 166 8.44 8.29 25.69
N HIS A 167 7.43 9.14 25.69
CA HIS A 167 6.97 9.85 26.88
C HIS A 167 5.47 9.62 27.08
N MET A 168 5.11 9.24 28.30
CA MET A 168 3.73 9.04 28.72
C MET A 168 3.50 9.71 30.07
N SER A 169 2.63 10.70 30.08
CA SER A 169 2.12 11.38 31.27
C SER A 169 0.81 10.74 31.72
N HIS A 170 0.66 10.57 33.04
CA HIS A 170 -0.56 10.07 33.64
C HIS A 170 -1.71 11.07 33.45
N SER A 171 -2.88 10.59 33.01
CA SER A 171 -3.99 11.47 32.60
C SER A 171 -4.58 12.30 33.74
N GLN A 172 -4.55 11.79 34.96
CA GLN A 172 -5.13 12.46 36.13
C GLN A 172 -4.13 13.34 36.89
N ASP A 173 -2.84 13.06 36.77
CA ASP A 173 -1.81 13.75 37.56
C ASP A 173 -0.44 13.72 36.84
N PRO A 174 -0.32 14.46 35.73
CA PRO A 174 0.90 14.51 34.94
C PRO A 174 2.01 15.24 35.68
N GLY A 175 1.73 16.00 36.74
CA GLY A 175 2.75 16.66 37.56
C GLY A 175 3.53 15.67 38.42
N ASN A 176 2.91 14.56 38.80
CA ASN A 176 3.51 13.58 39.71
C ASN A 176 3.86 12.25 39.06
N TRP A 177 3.23 11.88 37.95
CA TRP A 177 3.33 10.56 37.35
C TRP A 177 3.57 10.63 35.84
N ARG A 178 4.77 10.22 35.44
CA ARG A 178 5.18 10.09 34.02
C ARG A 178 6.09 8.88 33.85
N LEU A 179 6.11 8.31 32.66
CA LEU A 179 7.01 7.25 32.22
C LEU A 179 7.79 7.74 31.01
N GLN A 180 9.11 7.50 31.02
CA GLN A 180 9.94 7.67 29.85
C GLN A 180 10.68 6.38 29.51
N ARG A 181 10.77 6.07 28.23
CA ARG A 181 11.65 5.04 27.68
C ARG A 181 12.56 5.69 26.65
N ALA A 182 13.85 5.37 26.68
CA ALA A 182 14.84 5.92 25.76
C ALA A 182 15.67 4.77 25.16
N THR A 183 15.56 4.54 23.86
CA THR A 183 16.35 3.54 23.14
C THR A 183 17.47 4.24 22.38
N ASN A 184 18.71 3.85 22.65
CA ASN A 184 19.88 4.39 21.96
C ASN A 184 19.93 3.85 20.52
N PHE A 185 20.14 4.72 19.55
CA PHE A 185 20.20 4.34 18.12
C PHE A 185 21.47 3.57 17.74
N TYR A 186 22.54 3.69 18.52
CA TYR A 186 23.83 3.08 18.23
C TYR A 186 23.89 1.62 18.67
N ASP A 187 23.58 1.35 19.95
CA ASP A 187 23.70 0.02 20.55
C ASP A 187 22.35 -0.70 20.78
N GLY A 188 21.23 0.00 20.57
CA GLY A 188 19.88 -0.53 20.79
C GLY A 188 19.50 -0.69 22.27
N VAL A 189 20.34 -0.27 23.22
CA VAL A 189 20.05 -0.40 24.65
C VAL A 189 18.90 0.54 24.99
N THR A 190 17.90 -0.04 25.66
CA THR A 190 16.72 0.70 26.11
C THR A 190 16.82 0.99 27.59
N TYR A 191 16.65 2.26 27.94
CA TYR A 191 16.57 2.77 29.30
C TYR A 191 15.14 3.16 29.60
N TRP A 192 14.78 3.16 30.88
CA TRP A 192 13.50 3.69 31.35
C TRP A 192 13.67 4.39 32.68
N ARG A 193 12.75 5.32 32.95
CA ARG A 193 12.62 6.00 34.23
C ARG A 193 11.19 6.48 34.40
N GLN A 194 10.87 6.90 35.61
CA GLN A 194 9.56 7.40 35.95
C GLN A 194 9.66 8.67 36.79
N LEU A 195 8.70 9.57 36.59
CA LEU A 195 8.40 10.63 37.55
C LEU A 195 7.46 10.00 38.59
N ARG A 196 7.86 10.01 39.86
CA ARG A 196 7.03 9.54 40.99
C ARG A 196 6.93 10.65 42.01
N ALA A 197 5.70 11.03 42.36
CA ALA A 197 5.42 12.11 43.32
C ALA A 197 6.24 13.39 43.00
N GLY A 198 6.33 13.74 41.72
CA GLY A 198 6.99 14.96 41.25
C GLY A 198 8.52 14.87 41.17
N THR A 199 9.12 13.71 41.45
CA THR A 199 10.57 13.50 41.40
C THR A 199 10.94 12.42 40.38
N TRP A 200 11.88 12.71 39.48
CA TRP A 200 12.37 11.75 38.50
C TRP A 200 13.26 10.70 39.17
N THR A 201 13.05 9.43 38.84
CA THR A 201 14.01 8.38 39.17
C THR A 201 15.23 8.45 38.27
N ALA A 202 16.34 7.85 38.70
CA ALA A 202 17.47 7.57 37.82
C ALA A 202 17.01 6.71 36.63
N TRP A 203 17.74 6.83 35.51
CA TRP A 203 17.59 5.92 34.37
C TRP A 203 18.02 4.50 34.77
N GLN A 204 17.24 3.52 34.35
CA GLN A 204 17.48 2.10 34.55
C GLN A 204 17.43 1.39 33.20
N THR A 205 18.22 0.34 32.99
CA THR A 205 18.11 -0.45 31.76
C THR A 205 16.81 -1.27 31.78
N TRP A 206 16.08 -1.26 30.66
CA TRP A 206 14.86 -2.03 30.51
C TRP A 206 15.20 -3.52 30.47
N GLY A 207 14.57 -4.29 31.35
CA GLY A 207 14.79 -5.74 31.49
C GLY A 207 15.76 -6.15 32.59
N GLY A 208 16.50 -5.24 33.24
CA GLY A 208 17.36 -5.51 34.41
C GLY A 208 18.41 -6.62 34.21
N ASN A 209 19.71 -6.30 34.15
CA ASN A 209 20.77 -7.30 33.89
C ASN A 209 20.45 -8.27 32.73
N MET A 210 19.82 -7.77 31.66
CA MET A 210 19.71 -8.53 30.41
C MET A 210 21.14 -8.81 29.92
N PRO A 211 21.49 -10.08 29.64
CA PRO A 211 22.85 -10.42 29.25
C PRO A 211 23.22 -9.65 27.99
N VAL A 212 24.31 -8.89 28.09
CA VAL A 212 24.97 -8.28 26.95
C VAL A 212 25.32 -9.41 25.98
N ILE A 213 24.74 -9.38 24.78
CA ILE A 213 25.24 -10.20 23.68
C ILE A 213 26.55 -9.53 23.25
N VAL A 214 27.66 -9.94 23.84
CA VAL A 214 28.97 -9.57 23.34
C VAL A 214 29.21 -10.41 22.08
N SER A 215 29.53 -9.77 20.96
CA SER A 215 29.84 -10.46 19.71
C SER A 215 31.10 -11.30 19.88
N GLY A 216 30.97 -12.61 19.67
CA GLY A 216 32.00 -13.63 19.92
C GLY A 216 31.38 -14.77 20.71
N ASN A 217 31.95 -15.97 20.68
CA ASN A 217 31.46 -17.14 21.43
C ASN A 217 31.66 -16.97 22.96
N THR A 218 31.32 -15.83 23.53
CA THR A 218 31.62 -15.41 24.90
C THR A 218 30.43 -14.64 25.45
N VAL A 219 29.59 -15.29 26.28
CA VAL A 219 28.70 -14.54 27.16
C VAL A 219 29.53 -14.12 28.36
N GLN A 220 29.98 -12.86 28.45
CA GLN A 220 30.52 -12.32 29.70
C GLN A 220 29.37 -11.74 30.51
N TYR A 221 29.09 -12.40 31.64
CA TYR A 221 28.23 -11.85 32.66
C TYR A 221 29.11 -11.33 33.79
N THR A 222 29.15 -10.01 33.98
CA THR A 222 29.81 -9.37 35.12
C THR A 222 28.73 -8.76 36.01
N GLN A 223 28.56 -9.30 37.22
CA GLN A 223 27.69 -8.65 38.21
C GLN A 223 28.46 -7.67 39.07
N PRO A 224 27.92 -6.48 39.35
CA PRO A 224 28.52 -5.52 40.27
C PRO A 224 28.17 -5.76 41.74
N THR A 225 27.27 -6.70 42.07
CA THR A 225 26.80 -6.89 43.44
C THR A 225 27.66 -7.89 44.22
N GLU A 226 28.24 -7.41 45.31
CA GLU A 226 28.82 -8.23 46.36
C GLU A 226 27.71 -9.01 47.08
N TYR A 227 27.84 -10.33 47.16
CA TYR A 227 26.91 -11.18 47.89
C TYR A 227 27.62 -11.77 49.11
N SER A 228 26.96 -11.69 50.27
CA SER A 228 27.45 -12.33 51.49
C SER A 228 26.39 -13.21 52.14
N PHE A 229 26.82 -14.31 52.75
CA PHE A 229 25.95 -15.15 53.56
C PHE A 229 26.72 -15.80 54.70
N THR A 230 26.05 -15.92 55.86
CA THR A 230 26.60 -16.58 57.05
C THR A 230 26.00 -17.97 57.19
N LYS A 231 26.85 -19.00 57.25
CA LYS A 231 26.49 -20.41 57.42
C LYS A 231 26.31 -20.76 58.91
N GLN A 232 25.36 -21.63 59.26
CA GLN A 232 25.24 -22.23 60.59
C GLN A 232 25.32 -23.77 60.52
N THR A 233 26.41 -24.36 61.01
CA THR A 233 26.65 -25.80 61.29
C THR A 233 26.25 -26.88 60.25
N GLN A 234 25.84 -26.56 59.01
CA GLN A 234 25.44 -27.53 57.96
C GLN A 234 25.77 -27.06 56.53
N ASN A 235 25.79 -27.95 55.53
CA ASN A 235 26.10 -27.68 54.11
C ASN A 235 25.13 -26.68 53.46
N ALA A 236 25.60 -25.45 53.23
CA ALA A 236 24.84 -24.37 52.60
C ALA A 236 25.48 -23.94 51.28
N TYR A 237 24.64 -23.66 50.29
CA TYR A 237 25.00 -23.29 48.93
C TYR A 237 24.32 -21.99 48.53
N LEU A 238 25.07 -21.06 47.95
CA LEU A 238 24.58 -19.79 47.45
C LEU A 238 24.35 -19.88 45.94
N LEU A 239 23.14 -19.59 45.49
CA LEU A 239 22.84 -19.46 44.06
C LEU A 239 23.43 -18.14 43.53
N VAL A 240 24.40 -18.22 42.63
CA VAL A 240 25.13 -17.03 42.13
C VAL A 240 24.99 -16.80 40.62
N GLY A 241 24.45 -17.75 39.88
CA GLY A 241 24.22 -17.60 38.45
C GLY A 241 23.20 -18.59 37.89
N LYS A 242 22.56 -18.20 36.79
CA LYS A 242 21.66 -19.03 35.99
C LYS A 242 22.00 -18.85 34.51
N PHE A 243 22.09 -19.92 33.75
CA PHE A 243 22.40 -19.82 32.32
C PHE A 243 21.74 -20.92 31.48
N ILE A 244 21.55 -20.63 30.19
CA ILE A 244 21.08 -21.59 29.19
C ILE A 244 22.19 -21.76 28.15
N PRO A 245 22.83 -22.94 28.06
CA PRO A 245 23.88 -23.18 27.07
C PRO A 245 23.31 -23.25 25.65
N LYS A 246 24.01 -22.66 24.68
CA LYS A 246 23.64 -22.70 23.25
C LYS A 246 24.06 -24.00 22.53
N GLY A 247 24.85 -24.87 23.18
CA GLY A 247 25.39 -26.08 22.58
C GLY A 247 26.11 -26.97 23.60
N ILE A 248 27.00 -27.84 23.11
CA ILE A 248 28.01 -28.49 23.95
C ILE A 248 29.21 -27.54 23.99
N GLY A 249 29.86 -27.39 25.14
CA GLY A 249 30.94 -26.42 25.24
C GLY A 249 31.61 -26.36 26.60
N GLN A 250 32.49 -25.39 26.77
CA GLN A 250 33.25 -25.18 27.99
C GLN A 250 32.84 -23.89 28.66
N LEU A 251 32.41 -24.00 29.91
CA LEU A 251 32.16 -22.87 30.79
C LEU A 251 33.43 -22.54 31.56
N LYS A 252 33.98 -21.36 31.34
CA LYS A 252 35.06 -20.75 32.11
C LYS A 252 34.45 -19.83 33.16
N ILE A 253 34.83 -20.01 34.42
CA ILE A 253 34.31 -19.16 35.50
C ILE A 253 35.49 -18.55 36.27
N GLN A 254 35.36 -17.26 36.56
CA GLN A 254 36.23 -16.50 37.42
C GLN A 254 35.38 -15.76 38.45
N ALA A 255 35.76 -15.81 39.71
CA ALA A 255 35.11 -15.05 40.78
C ALA A 255 36.14 -14.73 41.85
N GLU A 256 35.97 -13.60 42.53
CA GLU A 256 36.72 -13.28 43.73
C GLU A 256 35.91 -13.71 44.95
N VAL A 257 36.49 -14.59 45.77
CA VAL A 257 35.83 -15.11 46.96
C VAL A 257 36.74 -15.00 48.16
N TRP A 258 36.20 -14.55 49.30
CA TRP A 258 36.93 -14.40 50.55
C TRP A 258 36.04 -14.81 51.73
N GLY A 259 36.67 -15.32 52.78
CA GLY A 259 36.01 -15.82 53.99
C GLY A 259 36.90 -15.66 55.23
N ASP A 260 36.27 -15.67 56.39
CA ASP A 260 36.89 -15.41 57.70
C ASP A 260 37.88 -16.48 58.19
N THR A 261 37.86 -17.70 57.63
CA THR A 261 38.84 -18.77 57.93
C THR A 261 39.10 -19.66 56.70
N ALA A 262 40.28 -20.29 56.61
CA ALA A 262 40.70 -21.15 55.50
C ALA A 262 39.93 -22.49 55.45
N ALA A 263 38.69 -22.47 54.94
CA ALA A 263 37.95 -23.65 54.53
C ALA A 263 37.79 -23.66 53.00
N GLY A 264 38.17 -24.77 52.36
CA GLY A 264 38.13 -24.92 50.90
C GLY A 264 36.73 -24.62 50.34
N LEU A 265 36.71 -23.78 49.31
CA LEU A 265 35.50 -23.36 48.61
C LEU A 265 35.29 -24.21 47.34
N TYR A 266 34.04 -24.64 47.13
CA TYR A 266 33.62 -25.47 46.00
C TYR A 266 32.62 -24.70 45.12
N VAL A 267 32.79 -24.81 43.81
CA VAL A 267 31.84 -24.32 42.81
C VAL A 267 31.20 -25.52 42.13
N SER A 268 29.89 -25.50 41.96
CA SER A 268 29.18 -26.64 41.36
C SER A 268 28.10 -26.17 40.38
N ALA A 269 28.05 -26.80 39.20
CA ALA A 269 27.12 -26.50 38.13
C ALA A 269 26.30 -27.75 37.79
N PHE A 270 24.97 -27.64 37.77
CA PHE A 270 24.09 -28.79 37.57
C PHE A 270 22.99 -28.53 36.51
N PRO A 271 22.70 -29.51 35.63
CA PRO A 271 21.51 -29.51 34.80
C PRO A 271 20.26 -29.86 35.60
N ILE A 272 19.14 -29.21 35.28
CA ILE A 272 17.88 -29.25 36.05
C ILE A 272 17.17 -30.62 36.13
N ASP A 273 17.51 -31.59 35.27
CA ASP A 273 16.69 -32.80 35.10
C ASP A 273 16.88 -33.85 36.21
N ALA A 274 17.77 -33.59 37.15
CA ALA A 274 17.89 -34.36 38.37
C ALA A 274 18.23 -33.38 39.47
N ILE A 275 17.27 -32.95 40.30
CA ILE A 275 17.22 -33.34 41.72
C ILE A 275 15.83 -33.03 42.33
N THR A 276 15.24 -33.98 43.06
CA THR A 276 14.08 -33.78 43.95
C THR A 276 14.59 -33.49 45.38
N TYR A 277 14.17 -32.38 46.01
CA TYR A 277 14.64 -31.97 47.34
C TYR A 277 13.51 -31.69 48.35
N THR A 278 13.84 -31.86 49.63
CA THR A 278 12.93 -31.82 50.79
C THR A 278 12.56 -30.40 51.27
N TYR A 279 13.19 -29.33 50.75
CA TYR A 279 13.00 -27.95 51.25
C TYR A 279 12.53 -26.92 50.20
N GLY A 280 12.06 -27.37 49.03
CA GLY A 280 11.46 -26.51 48.01
C GLY A 280 12.10 -26.61 46.63
N LEU A 281 11.36 -26.19 45.59
CA LEU A 281 11.77 -26.23 44.19
C LEU A 281 12.64 -25.01 43.87
N ILE A 282 13.85 -25.21 43.32
CA ILE A 282 14.64 -24.14 42.72
C ILE A 282 14.26 -24.04 41.26
N ASP A 283 13.90 -22.83 40.82
CA ASP A 283 13.44 -22.58 39.48
C ASP A 283 14.04 -21.28 38.89
N TRP A 284 13.57 -20.92 37.71
CA TRP A 284 13.96 -19.68 37.04
C TRP A 284 13.51 -18.41 37.77
N THR A 285 12.52 -18.49 38.66
CA THR A 285 12.01 -17.34 39.43
C THR A 285 12.78 -17.10 40.73
N THR A 286 13.54 -18.09 41.22
CA THR A 286 14.32 -18.00 42.47
C THR A 286 15.40 -16.88 42.40
N PRO A 287 15.41 -15.88 43.29
CA PRO A 287 16.40 -14.80 43.23
C PRO A 287 17.85 -15.28 43.40
N LEU A 288 18.80 -14.59 42.75
CA LEU A 288 20.23 -14.76 43.02
C LEU A 288 20.56 -14.29 44.44
N GLY A 289 21.52 -14.93 45.08
CA GLY A 289 21.84 -14.71 46.50
C GLY A 289 21.01 -15.56 47.46
N THR A 290 20.09 -16.40 46.96
CA THR A 290 19.34 -17.35 47.80
C THR A 290 20.27 -18.42 48.35
N VAL A 291 20.26 -18.60 49.67
CA VAL A 291 21.01 -19.66 50.38
C VAL A 291 20.14 -20.89 50.53
N ILE A 292 20.68 -22.06 50.18
CA ILE A 292 19.93 -23.31 50.13
C ILE A 292 20.76 -24.42 50.80
N ASN A 293 20.09 -25.25 51.60
CA ASN A 293 20.70 -26.40 52.25
C ASN A 293 20.39 -27.68 51.46
N PHE A 294 21.41 -28.45 51.10
CA PHE A 294 21.25 -29.73 50.41
C PHE A 294 21.56 -30.92 51.34
N ASN A 295 20.70 -31.94 51.32
CA ASN A 295 20.91 -33.21 52.02
C ASN A 295 20.26 -34.37 51.23
N PRO A 296 20.99 -35.42 50.80
CA PRO A 296 22.44 -35.65 50.89
C PRO A 296 23.27 -34.64 50.07
N PRO A 297 24.61 -34.56 50.26
CA PRO A 297 25.45 -33.68 49.46
C PRO A 297 25.30 -34.01 47.96
N LEU A 298 25.33 -32.96 47.15
CA LEU A 298 25.38 -33.07 45.69
C LEU A 298 26.54 -33.98 45.24
N LEU A 299 26.36 -34.71 44.13
CA LEU A 299 27.45 -35.43 43.47
C LEU A 299 28.62 -34.46 43.22
N THR A 300 29.74 -34.72 43.88
CA THR A 300 30.91 -33.83 43.89
C THR A 300 31.65 -33.87 42.56
N GLY A 301 31.51 -32.81 41.75
CA GLY A 301 32.59 -32.35 40.88
C GLY A 301 33.51 -31.47 41.73
N VAL A 302 34.71 -31.96 42.06
CA VAL A 302 35.61 -31.26 42.99
C VAL A 302 36.33 -30.12 42.28
N PHE A 303 36.01 -28.87 42.64
CA PHE A 303 36.91 -27.73 42.45
C PHE A 303 37.55 -27.39 43.79
N ARG A 304 38.87 -27.22 43.81
CA ARG A 304 39.61 -26.66 44.96
C ARG A 304 40.01 -25.23 44.63
N SER A 305 39.88 -24.37 45.62
CA SER A 305 40.02 -22.92 45.57
C SER A 305 41.34 -22.43 44.96
N SER A 306 41.23 -21.27 44.28
CA SER A 306 42.26 -20.43 43.64
C SER A 306 42.82 -20.89 42.29
N SER A 307 42.05 -20.78 41.21
CA SER A 307 42.45 -20.45 39.83
C SER A 307 41.31 -20.78 38.85
N SER A 308 41.25 -20.08 37.73
CA SER A 308 40.31 -20.29 36.61
C SER A 308 39.95 -21.76 36.38
N GLY A 309 38.66 -22.10 36.35
CA GLY A 309 38.18 -23.46 36.08
C GLY A 309 37.45 -23.56 34.74
N ILE A 310 37.56 -24.72 34.09
CA ILE A 310 36.82 -25.08 32.87
C ILE A 310 35.82 -26.18 33.23
N VAL A 311 34.53 -25.99 32.94
CA VAL A 311 33.47 -27.00 33.08
C VAL A 311 33.01 -27.43 31.69
N ASN A 312 33.09 -28.72 31.38
CA ASN A 312 32.50 -29.26 30.16
C ASN A 312 30.97 -29.35 30.33
N VAL A 313 30.23 -28.58 29.56
CA VAL A 313 28.78 -28.60 29.46
C VAL A 313 28.39 -29.54 28.33
N ASN A 314 27.90 -30.72 28.69
CA ASN A 314 27.53 -31.78 27.74
C ASN A 314 26.01 -31.87 27.49
N VAL A 315 25.26 -30.87 27.95
CA VAL A 315 23.79 -30.87 27.97
C VAL A 315 23.25 -29.51 27.58
N ARG A 316 22.09 -29.47 26.92
CA ARG A 316 21.43 -28.23 26.45
C ARG A 316 20.38 -27.69 27.44
N HIS A 317 20.40 -28.18 28.68
CA HIS A 317 19.42 -27.85 29.70
C HIS A 317 19.85 -26.62 30.52
N PRO A 318 18.90 -25.91 31.17
CA PRO A 318 19.18 -24.91 32.19
C PRO A 318 20.21 -25.36 33.20
N ILE A 319 21.18 -24.49 33.51
CA ILE A 319 22.20 -24.73 34.52
C ILE A 319 22.17 -23.64 35.59
N PHE A 320 22.17 -24.08 36.84
CA PHE A 320 22.31 -23.23 38.02
C PHE A 320 23.72 -23.34 38.59
N LEU A 321 24.30 -22.20 38.95
CA LEU A 321 25.64 -22.10 39.51
C LEU A 321 25.57 -21.84 41.02
N PHE A 322 26.17 -22.74 41.79
CA PHE A 322 26.21 -22.65 43.24
C PHE A 322 27.65 -22.52 43.76
N LEU A 323 27.78 -21.73 44.83
CA LEU A 323 28.99 -21.67 45.65
C LEU A 323 28.71 -22.25 47.03
N GLY A 324 29.53 -23.19 47.46
CA GLY A 324 29.42 -23.81 48.77
C GLY A 324 30.78 -23.98 49.44
N THR A 325 30.79 -24.03 50.76
CA THR A 325 31.96 -24.53 51.52
C THR A 325 31.71 -25.96 51.95
N GLY A 326 32.77 -26.76 52.03
CA GLY A 326 32.70 -28.12 52.57
C GLY A 326 32.15 -28.16 54.00
N THR A 327 32.06 -29.35 54.60
CA THR A 327 31.61 -29.50 55.99
C THR A 327 32.46 -28.64 56.93
N ILE A 328 31.83 -27.72 57.65
CA ILE A 328 32.50 -26.87 58.66
C ILE A 328 31.73 -26.96 59.98
N ASN A 329 32.46 -26.87 61.08
CA ASN A 329 31.91 -27.06 62.44
C ASN A 329 31.57 -25.74 63.15
N THR A 330 31.71 -24.59 62.46
CA THR A 330 31.48 -23.24 63.01
C THR A 330 30.76 -22.35 62.00
N ASN A 331 30.18 -21.24 62.48
CA ASN A 331 29.56 -20.24 61.60
C ASN A 331 30.64 -19.51 60.81
N MET A 332 30.45 -19.35 59.50
CA MET A 332 31.38 -18.64 58.61
C MET A 332 30.62 -17.75 57.66
N THR A 333 31.14 -16.55 57.38
CA THR A 333 30.60 -15.66 56.36
C THR A 333 31.46 -15.69 55.10
N ILE A 334 30.82 -15.88 53.95
CA ILE A 334 31.49 -15.96 52.64
C ILE A 334 31.05 -14.76 51.81
N TYR A 335 32.01 -14.07 51.21
CA TYR A 335 31.81 -12.92 50.33
C TYR A 335 32.22 -13.26 48.92
N VAL A 336 31.39 -12.89 47.94
CA VAL A 336 31.62 -13.17 46.51
C VAL A 336 31.41 -11.91 45.71
N LYS A 337 32.40 -11.53 44.89
CA LYS A 337 32.30 -10.41 43.94
C LYS A 337 32.95 -10.76 42.60
N ASN A 338 32.74 -9.87 41.61
CA ASN A 338 33.40 -9.92 40.31
C ASN A 338 33.27 -11.29 39.61
N ILE A 339 32.06 -11.87 39.67
CA ILE A 339 31.78 -13.13 38.99
C ILE A 339 31.76 -12.84 37.49
N THR A 340 32.67 -13.48 36.77
CA THR A 340 32.75 -13.52 35.32
C THR A 340 32.54 -14.96 34.89
N VAL A 341 31.49 -15.18 34.10
CA VAL A 341 31.25 -16.45 33.41
C VAL A 341 31.58 -16.23 31.94
N GLN A 342 32.21 -17.20 31.29
CA GLN A 342 32.46 -17.27 29.85
C GLN A 342 32.05 -18.65 29.37
N TYR A 343 31.36 -18.75 28.25
CA TYR A 343 30.92 -20.03 27.69
C TYR A 343 31.38 -20.17 26.24
N ASP A 344 32.38 -21.00 26.01
CA ASP A 344 32.92 -21.30 24.69
C ASP A 344 32.20 -22.53 24.13
N VAL A 345 31.43 -22.37 23.06
CA VAL A 345 30.82 -23.52 22.35
C VAL A 345 31.93 -24.31 21.66
N ILE A 346 32.00 -25.61 21.93
CA ILE A 346 32.90 -26.54 21.23
C ILE A 346 32.02 -27.22 20.19
N ASN A 347 32.27 -26.94 18.91
CA ASN A 347 31.55 -27.58 17.81
C ASN A 347 31.73 -29.09 17.81
#